data_AF-A0A1F5K2R7-F1
#
_entry.id   AF-A0A1F5K2R7-F1
#
_cell.length_a   1.000
_cell.length_b   1.000
_cell.length_c   1.000
_cell.angle_alpha   90.00
_cell.angle_beta   90.00
_cell.angle_gamma   90.00
#
_symmetry.space_group_name_H-M   'P 1'
#
loop_
_entity.id
_entity.type
_entity.pdbx_description
1 polymer ?
#
loop_
_entity_poly.entity_id
_entity_poly.type
_entity_poly.pdbx_seq_one_letter_code
_entity_poly.pdbx_strand_id
1 'polypeptide(L)'
;MKDFTGRIKSACPKVNLGSLIIIVLVFVLGWQLGHKDYAVRIENYKPNVKITNQTPQGKNVDIDFKLFWDTWDLVSSKYIDKKAIDPQKLYYGAIAGMVAAVGDPYTVFLPPQAQKSTKEQLGGAFEGVGIQLGYNKDKRLVVIAPLKDTPAYKAGVLAGDIILEIDKKDATILSLPEAVSLIRGPKGSTVTLSLLQDGETKPKEVSIVRDTIIVKTVEFEAKSTKSGRKIGYIRLSGFGEKTKGEWDEAVSQALASAPEGVIVDIRNNPGGFLDAAVYVSSEFLSGGNIVLQEDARGDRQEQGVVRPGKMLKLPLVVLINKGSASASEIFAGAMQDRERGTLVGEQSFGKGTIQSTEDLAEDTGIHITTAKWLTPDGHWVHNVGLTPDIKVDPVVGEVEDPKKDPQMEKALEILDK
;
A
#
# COMPACT_ATOMS: atom_id res chain seq x y z
N MET A 1 73.02 -17.50 -35.25
CA MET A 1 73.93 -16.34 -35.19
C MET A 1 73.13 -15.12 -34.75
N LYS A 2 73.55 -14.50 -33.65
CA LYS A 2 73.21 -13.17 -33.10
C LYS A 2 71.82 -13.03 -32.45
N ASP A 3 71.71 -13.00 -31.12
CA ASP A 3 71.96 -11.87 -30.17
C ASP A 3 70.86 -10.80 -30.27
N PHE A 4 70.31 -10.17 -29.22
CA PHE A 4 70.43 -10.21 -27.77
C PHE A 4 69.24 -9.36 -27.24
N THR A 5 68.60 -9.81 -26.15
CA THR A 5 67.87 -9.03 -25.11
C THR A 5 67.28 -7.63 -25.43
N GLY A 6 65.96 -7.56 -25.53
CA GLY A 6 65.16 -6.33 -25.47
C GLY A 6 64.93 -5.86 -24.03
N ARG A 7 65.60 -4.75 -23.68
CA ARG A 7 65.68 -4.05 -22.39
C ARG A 7 64.34 -3.75 -21.71
N ILE A 8 64.21 -4.20 -20.46
CA ILE A 8 63.47 -3.51 -19.40
C ILE A 8 64.31 -2.28 -19.01
N LYS A 9 63.83 -1.07 -19.27
CA LYS A 9 64.34 0.15 -18.63
C LYS A 9 63.23 0.72 -17.74
N SER A 10 63.46 0.61 -16.44
CA SER A 10 62.72 1.29 -15.39
C SER A 10 62.85 2.81 -15.56
N ALA A 11 61.73 3.48 -15.79
CA ALA A 11 61.63 4.92 -15.65
C ALA A 11 61.33 5.23 -14.18
N CYS A 12 62.37 5.39 -13.36
CA CYS A 12 62.22 6.02 -12.06
C CYS A 12 61.98 7.53 -12.29
N PRO A 13 60.84 8.10 -11.86
CA PRO A 13 60.63 9.54 -11.99
C PRO A 13 61.66 10.27 -11.12
N LYS A 14 62.39 11.21 -11.71
CA LYS A 14 63.30 12.10 -10.97
C LYS A 14 62.46 12.97 -10.03
N VAL A 15 62.33 12.55 -8.77
CA VAL A 15 61.73 13.38 -7.73
C VAL A 15 62.68 14.56 -7.48
N ASN A 16 62.25 15.76 -7.84
CA ASN A 16 63.01 16.98 -7.59
C ASN A 16 63.07 17.22 -6.08
N LEU A 17 64.21 17.69 -5.58
CA LEU A 17 64.47 17.98 -4.17
C LEU A 17 63.36 18.86 -3.54
N GLY A 18 62.77 19.78 -4.32
CA GLY A 18 61.64 20.60 -3.88
C GLY A 18 60.39 19.79 -3.52
N SER A 19 60.06 18.75 -4.28
CA SER A 19 58.92 17.87 -4.00
C SER A 19 59.15 17.04 -2.74
N LEU A 20 60.40 16.62 -2.50
CA LEU A 20 60.78 15.87 -1.31
C LEU A 20 60.71 16.74 -0.05
N ILE A 21 61.12 18.02 -0.15
CA ILE A 21 60.99 19.01 0.92
C ILE A 21 59.52 19.27 1.26
N ILE A 22 58.64 19.37 0.26
CA ILE A 22 57.20 19.57 0.49
C ILE A 22 56.60 18.36 1.21
N ILE A 23 56.93 17.13 0.79
CA ILE A 23 56.43 15.91 1.44
C ILE A 23 56.90 15.86 2.90
N VAL A 24 58.18 16.16 3.16
CA VAL A 24 58.71 16.21 4.52
C VAL A 24 58.05 17.31 5.35
N LEU A 25 57.82 18.50 4.78
CA LEU A 25 57.12 19.58 5.47
C LEU A 25 55.68 19.20 5.82
N VAL A 26 54.93 18.62 4.89
CA VAL A 26 53.56 18.15 5.12
C VAL A 26 53.52 17.06 6.18
N PHE A 27 54.48 16.12 6.14
CA PHE A 27 54.59 15.06 7.14
C PHE A 27 54.95 15.62 8.54
N VAL A 28 55.90 16.55 8.63
CA VAL A 28 56.28 17.20 9.90
C VAL A 28 55.13 18.04 10.45
N LEU A 29 54.39 18.75 9.60
CA LEU A 29 53.20 19.50 10.01
C LEU A 29 52.12 18.55 10.53
N GLY A 30 51.83 17.48 9.79
CA GLY A 30 50.84 16.47 10.18
C GLY A 30 51.22 15.76 11.48
N TRP A 31 52.50 15.41 11.65
CA TRP A 31 53.02 14.81 12.87
C TRP A 31 52.98 15.79 14.06
N GLN A 32 53.32 17.07 13.86
CA GLN A 32 53.17 18.08 14.92
C GLN A 32 51.71 18.32 15.31
N LEU A 33 50.79 18.35 14.35
CA LEU A 33 49.36 18.51 14.62
C LEU A 33 48.79 17.28 15.33
N GLY A 34 49.24 16.07 14.96
CA GLY A 34 48.83 14.81 15.59
C GLY A 34 49.43 14.58 16.98
N HIS A 35 50.69 14.98 17.23
CA HIS A 35 51.37 14.77 18.51
C HIS A 35 50.97 15.81 19.59
N LYS A 36 50.35 16.92 19.18
CA LYS A 36 49.85 17.97 20.10
C LYS A 36 48.35 17.85 20.45
N ASP A 37 47.68 16.75 20.09
CA ASP A 37 46.24 16.55 20.31
C ASP A 37 45.40 17.78 19.92
N TYR A 38 45.70 18.38 18.76
CA TYR A 38 44.85 19.44 18.21
C TYR A 38 43.54 18.82 17.71
N ALA A 39 42.59 18.63 18.63
CA ALA A 39 41.21 18.42 18.28
C ALA A 39 40.71 19.69 17.59
N VAL A 40 40.51 19.63 16.27
CA VAL A 40 39.72 20.63 15.56
C VAL A 40 38.27 20.47 16.05
N ARG A 41 37.97 21.07 17.19
CA ARG A 41 36.60 21.26 17.65
C ARG A 41 36.02 22.35 16.75
N ILE A 42 35.15 21.95 15.83
CA ILE A 42 34.26 22.88 15.13
C ILE A 42 33.20 23.33 16.15
N GLU A 43 33.60 24.10 17.16
CA GLU A 43 32.67 24.85 17.98
C GLU A 43 32.10 25.96 17.09
N ASN A 44 30.78 25.92 16.88
CA ASN A 44 29.96 26.82 16.05
C ASN A 44 29.67 26.43 14.59
N TYR A 45 29.60 25.13 14.25
CA TYR A 45 28.81 24.76 13.07
C TYR A 45 27.31 24.89 13.41
N LYS A 46 26.75 26.08 13.19
CA LYS A 46 25.31 26.27 13.06
C LYS A 46 24.97 25.99 11.60
N PRO A 47 24.27 24.89 11.25
CA PRO A 47 23.79 24.74 9.89
C PRO A 47 22.94 25.97 9.57
N ASN A 48 23.33 26.71 8.54
CA ASN A 48 22.55 27.84 8.06
C ASN A 48 21.36 27.25 7.30
N VAL A 49 20.35 26.80 8.03
CA VAL A 49 19.08 26.34 7.47
C VAL A 49 18.41 27.60 6.94
N LYS A 50 18.58 27.86 5.65
CA LYS A 50 17.89 28.95 4.98
C LYS A 50 16.45 28.50 4.74
N ILE A 51 15.61 28.64 5.77
CA ILE A 51 14.18 28.40 5.68
C ILE A 51 13.62 29.47 4.74
N THR A 52 13.40 29.07 3.50
CA THR A 52 12.79 29.97 2.51
C THR A 52 11.29 29.82 2.68
N ASN A 53 10.70 30.60 3.59
CA ASN A 53 9.25 30.70 3.72
C ASN A 53 8.71 31.31 2.43
N GLN A 54 8.22 30.48 1.51
CA GLN A 54 7.36 30.96 0.44
C GLN A 54 5.95 31.01 1.03
N THR A 55 5.41 32.22 1.18
CA THR A 55 4.01 32.40 1.55
C THR A 55 3.14 31.64 0.54
N PRO A 56 2.16 30.82 0.98
CA PRO A 56 1.23 30.17 0.07
C PRO A 56 0.63 31.21 -0.89
N GLN A 57 0.71 30.94 -2.19
CA GLN A 57 0.11 31.84 -3.18
C GLN A 57 -1.41 31.75 -3.10
N GLY A 58 -2.06 32.85 -2.72
CA GLY A 58 -3.52 33.01 -2.77
C GLY A 58 -4.16 33.43 -1.45
N LYS A 59 -4.43 34.73 -1.33
CA LYS A 59 -5.32 35.44 -0.39
C LYS A 59 -5.14 35.20 1.14
N ASN A 60 -4.74 36.27 1.83
CA ASN A 60 -4.98 36.55 3.26
C ASN A 60 -4.62 35.46 4.28
N VAL A 61 -3.44 34.83 4.14
CA VAL A 61 -2.85 34.12 5.28
C VAL A 61 -2.07 35.15 6.11
N ASP A 62 -2.79 35.88 6.98
CA ASP A 62 -2.18 36.76 8.00
C ASP A 62 -1.86 35.92 9.25
N ILE A 63 -0.98 34.94 9.08
CA ILE A 63 -0.53 34.05 10.16
C ILE A 63 0.94 34.34 10.43
N ASP A 64 1.24 34.79 11.65
CA ASP A 64 2.60 34.94 12.14
C ASP A 64 3.20 33.57 12.51
N PHE A 65 4.12 33.08 11.69
CA PHE A 65 4.84 31.84 11.93
C PHE A 65 5.85 31.92 13.09
N LYS A 66 6.04 33.08 13.73
CA LYS A 66 6.84 33.18 14.94
C LYS A 66 6.36 32.22 16.02
N LEU A 67 5.04 32.12 16.23
CA LEU A 67 4.49 31.22 17.24
C LEU A 67 4.83 29.75 16.96
N PHE A 68 4.84 29.35 15.69
CA PHE A 68 5.25 28.00 15.28
C PHE A 68 6.71 27.72 15.66
N TRP A 69 7.63 28.64 15.30
CA TRP A 69 9.05 28.48 15.60
C TRP A 69 9.37 28.58 17.09
N ASP A 70 8.75 29.51 17.82
CA ASP A 70 8.87 29.62 19.27
C ASP A 70 8.46 28.30 19.95
N THR A 71 7.39 27.67 19.48
CA THR A 71 6.91 26.38 19.99
C THR A 71 7.89 25.26 19.68
N TRP A 72 8.37 25.18 18.43
CA TRP A 72 9.38 24.21 18.01
C TRP A 72 10.65 24.30 18.87
N ASP A 73 11.16 25.51 19.07
CA ASP A 73 12.36 25.78 19.87
C ASP A 73 12.15 25.45 21.34
N LEU A 74 10.99 25.79 21.90
CA LEU A 74 10.65 25.49 23.29
C LEU A 74 10.56 23.98 23.51
N VAL A 75 9.88 23.23 22.64
CA VAL A 75 9.81 21.77 22.72
C VAL A 75 11.20 21.16 22.61
N SER A 76 11.97 21.55 21.58
CA SER A 76 13.32 21.02 21.34
C SER A 76 14.27 21.30 22.51
N SER A 77 14.19 22.49 23.11
CA SER A 77 15.06 22.91 24.21
C SER A 77 14.61 22.47 25.60
N LYS A 78 13.31 22.33 25.87
CA LYS A 78 12.78 22.03 27.22
C LYS A 78 12.32 20.60 27.42
N TYR A 79 12.01 19.85 26.37
CA TYR A 79 11.57 18.47 26.53
C TYR A 79 12.64 17.61 27.21
N ILE A 80 12.23 16.81 28.19
CA ILE A 80 13.13 16.13 29.13
C ILE A 80 13.94 15.02 28.47
N ASP A 81 13.35 14.26 27.54
CA ASP A 81 14.04 13.21 26.80
C ASP A 81 14.56 13.74 25.45
N LYS A 82 15.80 14.20 25.44
CA LYS A 82 16.47 14.70 24.22
C LYS A 82 16.62 13.66 23.13
N LYS A 83 16.61 12.37 23.44
CA LYS A 83 16.74 11.30 22.44
C LYS A 83 15.46 11.12 21.62
N ALA A 84 14.31 11.55 22.15
CA ALA A 84 13.05 11.52 21.44
C ALA A 84 12.85 12.72 20.48
N ILE A 85 13.68 13.75 20.58
CA ILE A 85 13.62 14.92 19.69
C ILE A 85 14.32 14.58 18.37
N ASP A 86 13.51 14.21 17.39
CA ASP A 86 13.92 14.00 16.00
C ASP A 86 13.32 15.13 15.15
N PRO A 87 14.16 16.05 14.61
CA PRO A 87 13.68 17.17 13.80
C PRO A 87 12.84 16.73 12.61
N GLN A 88 13.15 15.59 11.98
CA GLN A 88 12.39 15.13 10.82
C GLN A 88 11.00 14.62 11.23
N LYS A 89 10.90 13.92 12.37
CA LYS A 89 9.59 13.51 12.93
C LYS A 89 8.74 14.70 13.34
N LEU A 90 9.34 15.73 13.95
CA LEU A 90 8.61 16.95 14.30
C LEU A 90 8.11 17.69 13.05
N TYR A 91 8.93 17.74 11.99
CA TYR A 91 8.57 18.39 10.73
C TYR A 91 7.38 17.69 10.06
N TYR A 92 7.46 16.37 9.87
CA TYR A 92 6.35 15.60 9.31
C TYR A 92 5.12 15.61 10.22
N GLY A 93 5.32 15.60 11.56
CA GLY A 93 4.23 15.72 12.52
C GLY A 93 3.48 17.05 12.43
N ALA A 94 4.19 18.16 12.22
CA ALA A 94 3.59 19.47 12.00
C ALA A 94 2.75 19.52 10.71
N ILE A 95 3.28 18.98 9.60
CA ILE A 95 2.55 18.90 8.33
C ILE A 95 1.32 18.01 8.47
N ALA A 96 1.47 16.82 9.07
CA ALA A 96 0.36 15.91 9.31
C ALA A 96 -0.72 16.55 10.18
N GLY A 97 -0.34 17.28 11.23
CA GLY A 97 -1.27 18.01 12.09
C GLY A 97 -2.02 19.13 11.35
N MET A 98 -1.33 19.88 10.48
CA MET A 98 -1.96 20.88 9.61
C MET A 98 -3.00 20.26 8.67
N VAL A 99 -2.66 19.14 8.03
CA VAL A 99 -3.58 18.45 7.12
C VAL A 99 -4.77 17.85 7.88
N ALA A 100 -4.53 17.25 9.06
CA ALA A 100 -5.58 16.73 9.93
C ALA A 100 -6.55 17.82 10.42
N ALA A 101 -6.10 19.07 10.54
CA ALA A 101 -6.94 20.20 10.94
C ALA A 101 -8.07 20.51 9.94
N VAL A 102 -8.04 19.96 8.72
CA VAL A 102 -9.14 20.01 7.75
C VAL A 102 -10.39 19.29 8.27
N GLY A 103 -10.23 18.32 9.18
CA GLY A 103 -11.34 17.55 9.77
C GLY A 103 -11.92 16.47 8.85
N ASP A 104 -11.35 16.29 7.65
CA ASP A 104 -11.65 15.17 6.77
C ASP A 104 -10.70 14.00 7.04
N PRO A 105 -11.18 12.84 7.50
CA PRO A 105 -10.33 11.69 7.82
C PRO A 105 -9.62 11.07 6.61
N TYR A 106 -10.04 11.42 5.39
CA TYR A 106 -9.39 10.93 4.17
C TYR A 106 -8.28 11.86 3.69
N THR A 107 -8.34 13.16 4.01
CA THR A 107 -7.30 14.11 3.64
C THR A 107 -6.09 13.93 4.55
N VAL A 108 -5.00 13.36 4.02
CA VAL A 108 -3.85 12.92 4.82
C VAL A 108 -2.52 13.22 4.14
N PHE A 109 -1.54 13.63 4.94
CA PHE A 109 -0.14 13.70 4.54
C PHE A 109 0.53 12.33 4.69
N LEU A 110 1.31 11.95 3.68
CA LEU A 110 2.01 10.68 3.61
C LEU A 110 3.52 10.94 3.67
N PRO A 111 4.17 10.71 4.83
CA PRO A 111 5.63 10.71 4.91
C PRO A 111 6.21 9.59 4.03
N PRO A 112 7.53 9.58 3.75
CA PRO A 112 8.11 8.81 2.64
C PRO A 112 7.80 7.32 2.69
N GLN A 113 7.86 6.72 3.88
CA GLN A 113 7.54 5.31 4.06
C GLN A 113 6.04 5.00 3.83
N ALA A 114 5.14 5.89 4.26
CA ALA A 114 3.71 5.74 4.05
C ALA A 114 3.34 5.94 2.57
N GLN A 115 3.96 6.92 1.91
CA GLN A 115 3.78 7.16 0.46
C GLN A 115 4.26 5.96 -0.34
N LYS A 116 5.46 5.44 -0.04
CA LYS A 116 6.00 4.24 -0.68
C LYS A 116 5.05 3.04 -0.50
N SER A 117 4.58 2.77 0.73
CA SER A 117 3.68 1.66 0.98
C SER A 117 2.33 1.81 0.25
N THR A 118 1.82 3.03 0.13
CA THR A 118 0.57 3.33 -0.59
C THR A 118 0.75 3.06 -2.08
N LYS A 119 1.85 3.53 -2.68
CA LYS A 119 2.19 3.27 -4.09
C LYS A 119 2.36 1.77 -4.37
N GLU A 120 3.08 1.06 -3.51
CA GLU A 120 3.26 -0.40 -3.61
C GLU A 120 1.92 -1.15 -3.57
N GLN A 121 1.01 -0.74 -2.69
CA GLN A 121 -0.33 -1.34 -2.59
C GLN A 121 -1.15 -1.11 -3.87
N LEU A 122 -1.17 0.11 -4.40
CA LEU A 122 -1.90 0.47 -5.62
C LEU A 122 -1.28 -0.15 -6.89
N GLY A 123 0.05 -0.28 -6.93
CA GLY A 123 0.77 -0.96 -8.01
C GLY A 123 0.58 -2.48 -8.01
N GLY A 124 0.00 -3.06 -6.94
CA GLY A 124 -0.17 -4.50 -6.79
C GLY A 124 1.15 -5.27 -6.70
N ALA A 125 2.23 -4.57 -6.33
CA ALA A 125 3.55 -5.15 -6.19
C ALA A 125 4.35 -4.45 -5.09
N PHE A 126 5.01 -5.23 -4.23
CA PHE A 126 5.88 -4.73 -3.18
C PHE A 126 7.11 -5.61 -3.00
N GLU A 127 8.17 -5.09 -2.40
CA GLU A 127 9.36 -5.88 -2.11
C GLU A 127 9.32 -6.46 -0.69
N GLY A 128 9.52 -7.76 -0.58
CA GLY A 128 9.46 -8.47 0.69
C GLY A 128 9.50 -9.98 0.51
N VAL A 129 8.87 -10.70 1.45
CA VAL A 129 8.91 -12.18 1.47
C VAL A 129 7.57 -12.84 1.16
N GLY A 130 6.47 -12.08 1.12
CA GLY A 130 5.14 -12.60 0.79
C GLY A 130 4.45 -13.33 1.95
N ILE A 131 4.35 -12.67 3.12
CA ILE A 131 3.66 -13.21 4.29
C ILE A 131 2.54 -12.25 4.70
N GLN A 132 1.36 -12.81 5.00
CA GLN A 132 0.32 -12.12 5.76
C GLN A 132 0.57 -12.34 7.26
N LEU A 133 0.69 -11.24 8.00
CA LEU A 133 0.97 -11.23 9.43
C LEU A 133 -0.29 -10.86 10.22
N GLY A 134 -0.34 -11.27 11.48
CA GLY A 134 -1.39 -10.90 12.40
C GLY A 134 -1.05 -11.30 13.82
N TYR A 135 -2.03 -11.19 14.70
CA TYR A 135 -1.92 -11.66 16.08
C TYR A 135 -2.81 -12.88 16.29
N ASN A 136 -2.29 -13.90 16.98
CA ASN A 136 -3.11 -15.03 17.41
C ASN A 136 -3.99 -14.66 18.62
N LYS A 137 -4.78 -15.62 19.12
CA LYS A 137 -5.65 -15.42 20.30
C LYS A 137 -4.87 -15.00 21.57
N ASP A 138 -3.60 -15.38 21.67
CA ASP A 138 -2.70 -15.03 22.77
C ASP A 138 -1.96 -13.70 22.55
N LYS A 139 -2.33 -12.93 21.50
CA LYS A 139 -1.69 -11.68 21.09
C LYS A 139 -0.21 -11.82 20.69
N ARG A 140 0.21 -13.01 20.26
CA ARG A 140 1.55 -13.23 19.69
C ARG A 140 1.54 -12.94 18.21
N LEU A 141 2.64 -12.36 17.71
CA LEU A 141 2.83 -12.12 16.28
C LEU A 141 2.96 -13.46 15.55
N VAL A 142 2.10 -13.69 14.57
CA VAL A 142 2.03 -14.95 13.82
C VAL A 142 1.92 -14.72 12.32
N VAL A 143 2.33 -15.74 11.57
CA VAL A 143 2.03 -15.90 10.15
C VAL A 143 0.57 -16.32 10.03
N ILE A 144 -0.28 -15.46 9.46
CA ILE A 144 -1.66 -15.83 9.12
C ILE A 144 -1.64 -16.77 7.93
N ALA A 145 -0.93 -16.39 6.86
CA ALA A 145 -0.71 -17.23 5.70
C ALA A 145 0.52 -16.76 4.90
N PRO A 146 1.37 -17.68 4.41
CA PRO A 146 2.29 -17.37 3.32
C PRO A 146 1.50 -17.20 2.01
N LEU A 147 1.87 -16.22 1.20
CA LEU A 147 1.30 -16.05 -0.13
C LEU A 147 1.88 -17.13 -1.05
N LYS A 148 1.03 -17.83 -1.81
CA LYS A 148 1.45 -18.92 -2.69
C LYS A 148 2.54 -18.47 -3.67
N ASP A 149 3.51 -19.35 -3.94
CA ASP A 149 4.61 -19.16 -4.89
C ASP A 149 5.59 -17.99 -4.55
N THR A 150 5.46 -17.38 -3.38
CA THR A 150 6.37 -16.33 -2.89
C THR A 150 7.60 -16.89 -2.16
N PRO A 151 8.64 -16.06 -1.88
CA PRO A 151 9.84 -16.52 -1.17
C PRO A 151 9.56 -17.21 0.17
N ALA A 152 8.65 -16.68 0.99
CA ALA A 152 8.30 -17.29 2.27
C ALA A 152 7.61 -18.65 2.11
N TYR A 153 6.69 -18.76 1.15
CA TYR A 153 6.05 -20.04 0.82
C TYR A 153 7.08 -21.09 0.39
N LYS A 154 8.03 -20.71 -0.47
CA LYS A 154 9.12 -21.60 -0.93
C LYS A 154 10.11 -21.94 0.19
N ALA A 155 10.29 -21.06 1.16
CA ALA A 155 11.13 -21.28 2.33
C ALA A 155 10.49 -22.19 3.40
N GLY A 156 9.24 -22.62 3.18
CA GLY A 156 8.52 -23.51 4.08
C GLY A 156 7.95 -22.83 5.32
N VAL A 157 7.71 -21.52 5.25
CA VAL A 157 6.93 -20.79 6.27
C VAL A 157 5.48 -21.30 6.22
N LEU A 158 4.88 -21.60 7.37
CA LEU A 158 3.54 -22.15 7.47
C LEU A 158 2.57 -21.18 8.18
N ALA A 159 1.28 -21.31 7.85
CA ALA A 159 0.24 -20.64 8.60
C ALA A 159 0.25 -21.11 10.06
N GLY A 160 0.17 -20.17 11.00
CA GLY A 160 0.25 -20.42 12.44
C GLY A 160 1.66 -20.27 13.04
N ASP A 161 2.72 -20.18 12.23
CA ASP A 161 4.08 -19.98 12.74
C ASP A 161 4.16 -18.71 13.61
N ILE A 162 4.64 -18.86 14.84
CA ILE A 162 4.90 -17.72 15.76
C ILE A 162 6.24 -17.11 15.42
N ILE A 163 6.28 -15.80 15.19
CA ILE A 163 7.51 -15.07 14.90
C ILE A 163 8.12 -14.58 16.21
N LEU A 164 9.26 -15.18 16.59
CA LEU A 164 9.97 -14.83 17.81
C LEU A 164 11.01 -13.73 17.56
N GLU A 165 11.71 -13.79 16.43
CA GLU A 165 12.72 -12.79 16.07
C GLU A 165 12.70 -12.47 14.57
N ILE A 166 13.07 -11.22 14.24
CA ILE A 166 13.32 -10.74 12.88
C ILE A 166 14.71 -10.12 12.85
N ASP A 167 15.65 -10.71 12.11
CA ASP A 167 17.06 -10.29 12.06
C ASP A 167 17.67 -10.10 13.47
N LYS A 168 17.42 -11.08 14.36
CA LYS A 168 17.83 -11.09 15.79
C LYS A 168 17.21 -10.02 16.68
N LYS A 169 16.22 -9.28 16.18
CA LYS A 169 15.39 -8.39 17.00
C LYS A 169 14.21 -9.17 17.53
N ASP A 170 13.98 -9.07 18.83
CA ASP A 170 12.82 -9.65 19.50
C ASP A 170 11.53 -9.11 18.85
N ALA A 171 10.76 -10.01 18.24
CA ALA A 171 9.52 -9.69 17.54
C ALA A 171 8.31 -9.69 18.47
N THR A 172 8.44 -10.20 19.70
CA THR A 172 7.33 -10.31 20.67
C THR A 172 6.91 -8.96 21.23
N ILE A 173 7.79 -7.97 21.18
CA ILE A 173 7.53 -6.59 21.62
C ILE A 173 7.18 -5.65 20.47
N LEU A 174 7.21 -6.12 19.22
CA LEU A 174 6.97 -5.29 18.05
C LEU A 174 5.48 -5.14 17.77
N SER A 175 5.10 -3.93 17.36
CA SER A 175 3.83 -3.73 16.68
C SER A 175 3.85 -4.36 15.29
N LEU A 176 2.67 -4.69 14.76
CA LEU A 176 2.52 -5.23 13.41
C LEU A 176 3.18 -4.34 12.33
N PRO A 177 3.03 -3.00 12.34
CA PRO A 177 3.72 -2.13 11.39
C PRO A 177 5.25 -2.19 11.49
N GLU A 178 5.80 -2.27 12.71
CA GLU A 178 7.25 -2.40 12.91
C GLU A 178 7.77 -3.74 12.37
N ALA A 179 7.07 -4.84 12.66
CA ALA A 179 7.41 -6.15 12.11
C ALA A 179 7.37 -6.15 10.57
N VAL A 180 6.32 -5.58 9.97
CA VAL A 180 6.21 -5.42 8.50
C VAL A 180 7.39 -4.61 7.96
N SER A 181 7.76 -3.51 8.63
CA SER A 181 8.88 -2.65 8.21
C SER A 181 10.23 -3.36 8.25
N LEU A 182 10.44 -4.30 9.19
CA LEU A 182 11.67 -5.09 9.27
C LEU A 182 11.68 -6.24 8.24
N ILE A 183 10.53 -6.83 7.98
CA ILE A 183 10.38 -7.95 7.04
C ILE A 183 10.47 -7.46 5.59
N ARG A 184 9.94 -6.28 5.28
CA ARG A 184 10.15 -5.62 3.98
C ARG A 184 11.59 -5.14 3.82
N GLY A 185 11.99 -4.93 2.58
CA GLY A 185 13.32 -4.47 2.25
C GLY A 185 13.65 -4.69 0.78
N PRO A 186 14.81 -4.19 0.32
CA PRO A 186 15.17 -4.23 -1.09
C PRO A 186 15.18 -5.65 -1.65
N LYS A 187 14.71 -5.81 -2.89
CA LYS A 187 14.84 -7.08 -3.63
C LYS A 187 16.29 -7.60 -3.60
N GLY A 188 16.44 -8.90 -3.36
CA GLY A 188 17.73 -9.59 -3.27
C GLY A 188 18.42 -9.48 -1.91
N SER A 189 17.94 -8.63 -1.00
CA SER A 189 18.38 -8.67 0.40
C SER A 189 17.76 -9.85 1.15
N THR A 190 18.35 -10.26 2.26
CA THR A 190 17.87 -11.38 3.08
C THR A 190 17.26 -10.87 4.38
N VAL A 191 16.20 -11.55 4.85
CA VAL A 191 15.69 -11.46 6.22
C VAL A 191 15.77 -12.83 6.87
N THR A 192 16.14 -12.89 8.13
CA THR A 192 16.11 -14.12 8.93
C THR A 192 14.97 -14.04 9.93
N LEU A 193 14.08 -15.03 9.89
CA LEU A 193 12.97 -15.19 10.83
C LEU A 193 13.25 -16.35 11.77
N SER A 194 13.07 -16.15 13.07
CA SER A 194 13.01 -17.23 14.05
C SER A 194 11.54 -17.61 14.26
N LEU A 195 11.17 -18.80 13.81
CA LEU A 195 9.78 -19.28 13.76
C LEU A 195 9.57 -20.43 14.73
N LEU A 196 8.51 -20.38 15.53
CA LEU A 196 8.06 -21.48 16.38
C LEU A 196 6.76 -22.05 15.82
N GLN A 197 6.83 -23.30 15.36
CA GLN A 197 5.69 -24.06 14.85
C GLN A 197 4.82 -24.60 15.99
N ASP A 198 3.53 -24.76 15.71
CA ASP A 198 2.61 -25.35 16.68
C ASP A 198 3.01 -26.80 17.00
N GLY A 199 3.01 -27.15 18.29
CA GLY A 199 3.48 -28.45 18.79
C GLY A 199 5.00 -28.62 18.86
N GLU A 200 5.80 -27.70 18.34
CA GLU A 200 7.27 -27.75 18.42
C GLU A 200 7.79 -27.01 19.66
N THR A 201 8.92 -27.49 20.20
CA THR A 201 9.56 -26.87 21.38
C THR A 201 10.79 -26.03 21.04
N LYS A 202 11.29 -26.14 19.81
CA LYS A 202 12.50 -25.46 19.35
C LYS A 202 12.17 -24.55 18.16
N PRO A 203 12.56 -23.26 18.22
CA PRO A 203 12.44 -22.38 17.07
C PRO A 203 13.34 -22.84 15.92
N LYS A 204 12.88 -22.58 14.70
CA LYS A 204 13.64 -22.79 13.46
C LYS A 204 13.98 -21.43 12.86
N GLU A 205 15.25 -21.21 12.57
CA GLU A 205 15.68 -20.06 11.77
C GLU A 205 15.44 -20.32 10.29
N VAL A 206 14.80 -19.35 9.62
CA VAL A 206 14.52 -19.39 8.18
C VAL A 206 15.05 -18.10 7.56
N SER A 207 16.07 -18.24 6.72
CA SER A 207 16.61 -17.14 5.92
C SER A 207 15.90 -17.06 4.58
N ILE A 208 15.27 -15.92 4.30
CA ILE A 208 14.42 -15.71 3.14
C ILE A 208 14.97 -14.54 2.33
N VAL A 209 15.24 -14.78 1.05
CA VAL A 209 15.66 -13.72 0.11
C VAL A 209 14.41 -12.96 -0.33
N ARG A 210 14.41 -11.65 -0.12
CA ARG A 210 13.33 -10.76 -0.52
C ARG A 210 13.23 -10.69 -2.04
N ASP A 211 12.01 -10.69 -2.55
CA ASP A 211 11.70 -10.53 -3.97
C ASP A 211 10.51 -9.57 -4.15
N THR A 212 10.22 -9.25 -5.40
CA THR A 212 8.98 -8.57 -5.77
C THR A 212 7.81 -9.52 -5.60
N ILE A 213 6.93 -9.20 -4.67
CA ILE A 213 5.69 -9.91 -4.40
C ILE A 213 4.58 -9.29 -5.23
N ILE A 214 3.96 -10.07 -6.09
CA ILE A 214 2.82 -9.65 -6.90
C ILE A 214 1.55 -10.17 -6.23
N VAL A 215 0.64 -9.26 -5.90
CA VAL A 215 -0.67 -9.61 -5.36
C VAL A 215 -1.70 -9.33 -6.44
N LYS A 216 -2.31 -10.40 -6.96
CA LYS A 216 -3.38 -10.27 -7.95
C LYS A 216 -4.60 -9.61 -7.32
N THR A 217 -5.18 -8.68 -8.04
CA THR A 217 -6.43 -8.02 -7.66
C THR A 217 -7.65 -8.77 -8.18
N VAL A 218 -7.49 -9.59 -9.22
CA VAL A 218 -8.57 -10.39 -9.80
C VAL A 218 -8.24 -11.88 -9.79
N GLU A 219 -9.16 -12.67 -9.27
CA GLU A 219 -9.09 -14.13 -9.28
C GLU A 219 -10.37 -14.71 -9.87
N PHE A 220 -10.24 -15.77 -10.65
CA PHE A 220 -11.37 -16.47 -11.28
C PHE A 220 -11.47 -17.91 -10.75
N GLU A 221 -12.71 -18.35 -10.51
CA GLU A 221 -13.05 -19.75 -10.22
C GLU A 221 -14.33 -20.12 -10.98
N ALA A 222 -14.36 -21.32 -11.57
CA ALA A 222 -15.60 -21.89 -12.06
C ALA A 222 -16.37 -22.53 -10.89
N LYS A 223 -17.60 -22.11 -10.66
CA LYS A 223 -18.52 -22.69 -9.68
C LYS A 223 -19.72 -23.31 -10.37
N SER A 224 -20.48 -24.12 -9.64
CA SER A 224 -21.75 -24.65 -10.11
C SER A 224 -22.85 -24.44 -9.07
N THR A 225 -24.07 -24.18 -9.53
CA THR A 225 -25.25 -24.18 -8.67
C THR A 225 -25.66 -25.61 -8.29
N LYS A 226 -26.68 -25.76 -7.43
CA LYS A 226 -27.21 -27.08 -7.05
C LYS A 226 -27.83 -27.83 -8.22
N SER A 227 -28.45 -27.13 -9.18
CA SER A 227 -28.95 -27.76 -10.42
C SER A 227 -27.85 -28.06 -11.45
N GLY A 228 -26.60 -27.67 -11.18
CA GLY A 228 -25.46 -27.92 -12.06
C GLY A 228 -25.16 -26.82 -13.08
N ARG A 229 -25.84 -25.67 -13.00
CA ARG A 229 -25.59 -24.54 -13.88
C ARG A 229 -24.20 -23.96 -13.64
N LYS A 230 -23.51 -23.59 -14.71
CA LYS A 230 -22.13 -23.11 -14.63
C LYS A 230 -22.08 -21.63 -14.27
N ILE A 231 -21.35 -21.27 -13.23
CA ILE A 231 -21.23 -19.91 -12.74
C ILE A 231 -19.77 -19.45 -12.82
N GLY A 232 -19.54 -18.29 -13.43
CA GLY A 232 -18.25 -17.63 -13.34
C GLY A 232 -18.15 -16.83 -12.04
N TYR A 233 -17.28 -17.24 -11.12
CA TYR A 233 -17.00 -16.47 -9.92
C TYR A 233 -15.71 -15.67 -10.11
N ILE A 234 -15.82 -14.35 -9.98
CA ILE A 234 -14.69 -13.42 -10.08
C ILE A 234 -14.56 -12.69 -8.74
N ARG A 235 -13.46 -12.94 -8.03
CA ARG A 235 -13.10 -12.17 -6.83
C ARG A 235 -12.27 -10.98 -7.24
N LEU A 236 -12.70 -9.78 -6.84
CA LEU A 236 -12.03 -8.52 -7.09
C LEU A 236 -11.66 -7.88 -5.75
N SER A 237 -10.38 -7.97 -5.36
CA SER A 237 -9.88 -7.55 -4.05
C SER A 237 -9.38 -6.10 -3.97
N GLY A 238 -9.24 -5.43 -5.12
CA GLY A 238 -8.78 -4.05 -5.22
C GLY A 238 -8.91 -3.50 -6.63
N PHE A 239 -8.78 -2.19 -6.79
CA PHE A 239 -8.68 -1.50 -8.07
C PHE A 239 -7.29 -0.88 -8.23
N GLY A 240 -6.30 -1.70 -8.59
CA GLY A 240 -4.90 -1.30 -8.77
C GLY A 240 -4.52 -1.11 -10.24
N GLU A 241 -3.24 -0.80 -10.49
CA GLU A 241 -2.71 -0.53 -11.84
C GLU A 241 -2.90 -1.71 -12.80
N LYS A 242 -2.80 -2.94 -12.29
CA LYS A 242 -2.88 -4.18 -13.07
C LYS A 242 -4.30 -4.72 -13.24
N THR A 243 -5.28 -4.16 -12.52
CA THR A 243 -6.63 -4.71 -12.45
C THR A 243 -7.31 -4.84 -13.82
N LYS A 244 -7.08 -3.90 -14.74
CA LYS A 244 -7.70 -3.95 -16.08
C LYS A 244 -7.26 -5.21 -16.86
N GLY A 245 -5.96 -5.51 -16.86
CA GLY A 245 -5.43 -6.70 -17.54
C GLY A 245 -5.85 -8.00 -16.85
N GLU A 246 -5.77 -8.04 -15.51
CA GLU A 246 -6.22 -9.19 -14.72
C GLU A 246 -7.73 -9.45 -14.89
N TRP A 247 -8.53 -8.39 -15.03
CA TRP A 247 -9.96 -8.47 -15.31
C TRP A 247 -10.24 -9.06 -16.69
N ASP A 248 -9.54 -8.61 -17.73
CA ASP A 248 -9.68 -9.15 -19.09
C ASP A 248 -9.33 -10.64 -19.16
N GLU A 249 -8.30 -11.07 -18.43
CA GLU A 249 -7.93 -12.49 -18.28
C GLU A 249 -9.05 -13.28 -17.58
N ALA A 250 -9.55 -12.79 -16.45
CA ALA A 250 -10.62 -13.43 -15.69
C ALA A 250 -11.93 -13.53 -16.50
N VAL A 251 -12.30 -12.48 -17.24
CA VAL A 251 -13.46 -12.46 -18.15
C VAL A 251 -13.28 -13.50 -19.26
N SER A 252 -12.08 -13.61 -19.83
CA SER A 252 -11.81 -14.60 -20.88
C SER A 252 -11.90 -16.03 -20.36
N GLN A 253 -11.36 -16.31 -19.17
CA GLN A 253 -11.47 -17.61 -18.50
C GLN A 253 -12.91 -17.93 -18.13
N ALA A 254 -13.65 -16.96 -17.60
CA ALA A 254 -15.06 -17.09 -17.28
C ALA A 254 -15.86 -17.46 -18.53
N LEU A 255 -15.74 -16.71 -19.63
CA LEU A 255 -16.48 -16.99 -20.86
C LEU A 255 -16.09 -18.33 -21.50
N ALA A 256 -14.83 -18.76 -21.39
CA ALA A 256 -14.39 -20.07 -21.86
C ALA A 256 -15.06 -21.23 -21.10
N SER A 257 -15.51 -21.00 -19.85
CA SER A 257 -16.29 -21.98 -19.09
C SER A 257 -17.76 -22.07 -19.53
N ALA A 258 -18.20 -21.19 -20.46
CA ALA A 258 -19.58 -21.03 -20.91
C ALA A 258 -20.55 -20.84 -19.71
N PRO A 259 -20.40 -19.75 -18.95
CA PRO A 259 -21.15 -19.55 -17.72
C PRO A 259 -22.57 -19.09 -18.06
N GLU A 260 -23.52 -19.54 -17.27
CA GLU A 260 -24.93 -19.17 -17.32
C GLU A 260 -25.26 -18.00 -16.38
N GLY A 261 -24.29 -17.59 -15.56
CA GLY A 261 -24.37 -16.45 -14.64
C GLY A 261 -22.99 -16.11 -14.09
N VAL A 262 -22.86 -14.92 -13.50
CA VAL A 262 -21.59 -14.41 -12.96
C VAL A 262 -21.82 -13.88 -11.55
N ILE A 263 -20.90 -14.23 -10.65
CA ILE A 263 -20.78 -13.62 -9.32
C ILE A 263 -19.53 -12.76 -9.31
N VAL A 264 -19.66 -11.48 -8.99
CA VAL A 264 -18.52 -10.60 -8.74
C VAL A 264 -18.44 -10.34 -7.24
N ASP A 265 -17.38 -10.82 -6.60
CA ASP A 265 -17.16 -10.68 -5.16
C ASP A 265 -16.20 -9.53 -4.87
N ILE A 266 -16.74 -8.45 -4.31
CA ILE A 266 -16.00 -7.26 -3.86
C ILE A 266 -16.04 -7.12 -2.33
N ARG A 267 -16.31 -8.20 -1.59
CA ARG A 267 -16.24 -8.21 -0.13
C ARG A 267 -14.81 -7.94 0.31
N ASN A 268 -14.65 -7.05 1.30
CA ASN A 268 -13.36 -6.60 1.82
C ASN A 268 -12.46 -5.92 0.78
N ASN A 269 -13.03 -5.40 -0.31
CA ASN A 269 -12.31 -4.58 -1.28
C ASN A 269 -12.41 -3.09 -0.90
N PRO A 270 -11.31 -2.44 -0.49
CA PRO A 270 -11.34 -1.05 -0.03
C PRO A 270 -11.43 -0.01 -1.18
N GLY A 271 -11.53 -0.48 -2.43
CA GLY A 271 -11.55 0.34 -3.62
C GLY A 271 -10.18 0.44 -4.29
N GLY A 272 -9.83 1.64 -4.76
CA GLY A 272 -8.63 1.93 -5.52
C GLY A 272 -8.93 2.95 -6.63
N PHE A 273 -8.32 2.80 -7.79
CA PHE A 273 -8.44 3.76 -8.88
C PHE A 273 -9.84 3.77 -9.51
N LEU A 274 -10.35 4.99 -9.68
CA LEU A 274 -11.66 5.26 -10.29
C LEU A 274 -11.74 4.73 -11.72
N ASP A 275 -10.71 4.95 -12.52
CA ASP A 275 -10.68 4.54 -13.93
C ASP A 275 -10.74 3.01 -14.09
N ALA A 276 -10.15 2.27 -13.15
CA ALA A 276 -10.27 0.82 -13.08
C ALA A 276 -11.70 0.39 -12.71
N ALA A 277 -12.40 1.09 -11.81
CA ALA A 277 -13.81 0.80 -11.52
C ALA A 277 -14.74 1.11 -12.69
N VAL A 278 -14.54 2.24 -13.37
CA VAL A 278 -15.28 2.58 -14.60
C VAL A 278 -15.02 1.55 -15.69
N TYR A 279 -13.77 1.11 -15.83
CA TYR A 279 -13.41 0.00 -16.69
C TYR A 279 -14.22 -1.24 -16.28
N VAL A 280 -14.00 -1.83 -15.11
CA VAL A 280 -14.70 -3.06 -14.68
C VAL A 280 -16.23 -2.97 -14.84
N SER A 281 -16.85 -1.86 -14.46
CA SER A 281 -18.31 -1.64 -14.60
C SER A 281 -18.79 -1.70 -16.05
N SER A 282 -17.97 -1.25 -17.01
CA SER A 282 -18.28 -1.31 -18.45
C SER A 282 -18.44 -2.74 -18.99
N GLU A 283 -18.01 -3.77 -18.24
CA GLU A 283 -18.20 -5.18 -18.62
C GLU A 283 -19.67 -5.58 -18.71
N PHE A 284 -20.52 -4.93 -17.90
CA PHE A 284 -21.90 -5.34 -17.67
C PHE A 284 -22.92 -4.35 -18.24
N LEU A 285 -22.51 -3.16 -18.66
CA LEU A 285 -23.39 -2.09 -19.12
C LEU A 285 -23.21 -1.80 -20.61
N SER A 286 -24.32 -1.67 -21.34
CA SER A 286 -24.31 -1.35 -22.78
C SER A 286 -24.13 0.15 -23.08
N GLY A 287 -24.30 1.01 -22.08
CA GLY A 287 -24.17 2.47 -22.18
C GLY A 287 -24.59 3.17 -20.88
N GLY A 288 -24.63 4.50 -20.90
CA GLY A 288 -25.00 5.35 -19.76
C GLY A 288 -23.84 5.72 -18.83
N ASN A 289 -24.11 6.58 -17.86
CA ASN A 289 -23.16 6.96 -16.81
C ASN A 289 -23.02 5.85 -15.76
N ILE A 290 -21.78 5.63 -15.30
CA ILE A 290 -21.39 4.73 -14.22
C ILE A 290 -21.29 5.50 -12.91
N VAL A 291 -20.82 6.75 -12.96
CA VAL A 291 -20.61 7.58 -11.78
C VAL A 291 -20.71 9.06 -12.15
N LEU A 292 -21.15 9.88 -11.21
CA LEU A 292 -21.12 11.32 -11.31
C LEU A 292 -20.08 11.86 -10.33
N GLN A 293 -19.25 12.81 -10.75
CA GLN A 293 -18.33 13.53 -9.86
C GLN A 293 -18.88 14.94 -9.65
N GLU A 294 -18.99 15.39 -8.40
CA GLU A 294 -19.42 16.75 -8.04
C GLU A 294 -18.28 17.47 -7.34
N ASP A 295 -17.77 18.56 -7.93
CA ASP A 295 -16.69 19.37 -7.36
C ASP A 295 -17.20 20.35 -6.28
N ALA A 296 -16.28 21.10 -5.66
CA ALA A 296 -16.62 22.06 -4.61
C ALA A 296 -17.50 23.25 -5.07
N ARG A 297 -17.61 23.48 -6.39
CA ARG A 297 -18.51 24.50 -6.98
C ARG A 297 -19.89 23.92 -7.30
N GLY A 298 -20.08 22.61 -7.15
CA GLY A 298 -21.28 21.89 -7.53
C GLY A 298 -21.31 21.50 -9.00
N ASP A 299 -20.20 21.67 -9.74
CA ASP A 299 -20.11 21.25 -11.13
C ASP A 299 -20.08 19.72 -11.19
N ARG A 300 -21.00 19.15 -11.98
CA ARG A 300 -21.13 17.70 -12.14
C ARG A 300 -20.51 17.23 -13.44
N GLN A 301 -19.67 16.19 -13.36
CA GLN A 301 -19.13 15.49 -14.51
C GLN A 301 -19.55 14.03 -14.50
N GLU A 302 -20.06 13.56 -15.63
CA GLU A 302 -20.45 12.16 -15.80
C GLU A 302 -19.27 11.36 -16.34
N GLN A 303 -19.05 10.17 -15.79
CA GLN A 303 -18.21 9.15 -16.42
C GLN A 303 -19.06 7.95 -16.79
N GLY A 304 -19.11 7.65 -18.08
CA GLY A 304 -19.90 6.55 -18.63
C GLY A 304 -19.07 5.36 -19.06
N VAL A 305 -19.76 4.41 -19.71
CA VAL A 305 -19.16 3.18 -20.26
C VAL A 305 -18.02 3.52 -21.21
N VAL A 306 -16.84 2.94 -20.96
CA VAL A 306 -15.60 3.22 -21.72
C VAL A 306 -15.17 2.10 -22.67
N ARG A 307 -15.83 0.94 -22.63
CA ARG A 307 -15.61 -0.15 -23.57
C ARG A 307 -16.87 -1.01 -23.78
N PRO A 308 -16.96 -1.78 -24.87
CA PRO A 308 -17.99 -2.79 -25.02
C PRO A 308 -17.83 -3.90 -23.97
N GLY A 309 -18.91 -4.20 -23.23
CA GLY A 309 -18.97 -5.34 -22.34
C GLY A 309 -19.19 -6.67 -23.07
N LYS A 310 -18.63 -7.75 -22.55
CA LYS A 310 -18.80 -9.13 -23.05
C LYS A 310 -19.82 -9.91 -22.22
N MET A 311 -20.09 -9.47 -21.00
CA MET A 311 -21.03 -10.12 -20.07
C MET A 311 -22.38 -9.40 -19.95
N LEU A 312 -22.77 -8.58 -20.93
CA LEU A 312 -23.96 -7.72 -20.88
C LEU A 312 -25.28 -8.43 -20.57
N LYS A 313 -25.43 -9.69 -21.00
CA LYS A 313 -26.67 -10.47 -20.86
C LYS A 313 -26.62 -11.55 -19.79
N LEU A 314 -25.47 -11.77 -19.15
CA LEU A 314 -25.34 -12.80 -18.12
C LEU A 314 -26.00 -12.31 -16.82
N PRO A 315 -26.85 -13.13 -16.16
CA PRO A 315 -27.30 -12.85 -14.80
C PRO A 315 -26.11 -12.52 -13.89
N LEU A 316 -26.22 -11.43 -13.12
CA LEU A 316 -25.14 -10.89 -12.30
C LEU A 316 -25.57 -10.79 -10.84
N VAL A 317 -24.76 -11.36 -9.95
CA VAL A 317 -24.83 -11.09 -8.51
C VAL A 317 -23.53 -10.43 -8.07
N VAL A 318 -23.63 -9.39 -7.24
CA VAL A 318 -22.48 -8.70 -6.65
C VAL A 318 -22.49 -8.95 -5.14
N LEU A 319 -21.41 -9.55 -4.62
CA LEU A 319 -21.26 -9.75 -3.18
C LEU A 319 -20.59 -8.53 -2.54
N ILE A 320 -21.23 -7.94 -1.54
CA ILE A 320 -20.75 -6.76 -0.82
C ILE A 320 -20.75 -6.96 0.70
N ASN A 321 -19.87 -6.24 1.39
CA ASN A 321 -19.90 -6.17 2.85
C ASN A 321 -19.36 -4.81 3.34
N LYS A 322 -19.24 -4.66 4.67
CA LYS A 322 -18.72 -3.44 5.31
C LYS A 322 -17.30 -3.05 4.89
N GLY A 323 -16.53 -3.97 4.31
CA GLY A 323 -15.20 -3.72 3.78
C GLY A 323 -15.19 -3.31 2.30
N SER A 324 -16.34 -3.33 1.61
CA SER A 324 -16.52 -2.82 0.26
C SER A 324 -16.59 -1.28 0.31
N ALA A 325 -15.61 -0.58 -0.26
CA ALA A 325 -15.52 0.88 -0.16
C ALA A 325 -15.13 1.58 -1.48
N SER A 326 -15.49 2.86 -1.62
CA SER A 326 -15.01 3.75 -2.68
C SER A 326 -15.23 3.17 -4.09
N ALA A 327 -14.17 2.88 -4.86
CA ALA A 327 -14.28 2.29 -6.20
C ALA A 327 -15.13 1.01 -6.27
N SER A 328 -15.16 0.20 -5.19
CA SER A 328 -16.08 -0.95 -5.07
C SER A 328 -17.53 -0.54 -4.98
N GLU A 329 -17.82 0.54 -4.25
CA GLU A 329 -19.15 1.11 -4.13
C GLU A 329 -19.57 1.80 -5.43
N ILE A 330 -18.64 2.38 -6.19
CA ILE A 330 -18.93 2.90 -7.53
C ILE A 330 -19.38 1.77 -8.46
N PHE A 331 -18.64 0.65 -8.49
CA PHE A 331 -19.04 -0.52 -9.28
C PHE A 331 -20.41 -1.05 -8.84
N ALA A 332 -20.60 -1.30 -7.54
CA ALA A 332 -21.84 -1.86 -7.01
C ALA A 332 -23.04 -0.91 -7.22
N GLY A 333 -22.87 0.38 -6.95
CA GLY A 333 -23.90 1.40 -7.16
C GLY A 333 -24.28 1.54 -8.62
N ALA A 334 -23.31 1.44 -9.55
CA ALA A 334 -23.61 1.40 -10.97
C ALA A 334 -24.40 0.16 -11.38
N MET A 335 -24.14 -1.01 -10.78
CA MET A 335 -24.93 -2.21 -11.07
C MET A 335 -26.33 -2.12 -10.47
N GLN A 336 -26.48 -1.52 -9.29
CA GLN A 336 -27.74 -1.37 -8.57
C GLN A 336 -28.67 -0.36 -9.26
N ASP A 337 -28.22 0.88 -9.47
CA ASP A 337 -29.02 1.95 -10.09
C ASP A 337 -29.43 1.63 -11.55
N ARG A 338 -28.66 0.75 -12.21
CA ARG A 338 -28.96 0.29 -13.58
C ARG A 338 -29.78 -0.99 -13.63
N GLU A 339 -30.23 -1.48 -12.48
CA GLU A 339 -30.93 -2.76 -12.33
C GLU A 339 -30.19 -3.90 -13.05
N ARG A 340 -28.85 -3.81 -13.11
CA ARG A 340 -28.02 -4.72 -13.90
C ARG A 340 -27.67 -5.97 -13.12
N GLY A 341 -27.48 -5.88 -11.82
CA GLY A 341 -27.16 -7.02 -10.97
C GLY A 341 -27.77 -6.88 -9.59
N THR A 342 -27.89 -7.99 -8.87
CA THR A 342 -28.40 -8.02 -7.50
C THR A 342 -27.25 -7.95 -6.51
N LEU A 343 -27.26 -6.97 -5.62
CA LEU A 343 -26.32 -6.84 -4.50
C LEU A 343 -26.77 -7.75 -3.35
N VAL A 344 -25.85 -8.58 -2.86
CA VAL A 344 -26.09 -9.53 -1.78
C VAL A 344 -25.03 -9.35 -0.70
N GLY A 345 -25.45 -9.34 0.56
CA GLY A 345 -24.54 -9.36 1.72
C GLY A 345 -24.88 -8.33 2.78
N GLU A 346 -23.92 -7.50 3.18
CA GLU A 346 -24.09 -6.44 4.18
C GLU A 346 -23.94 -5.05 3.55
N GLN A 347 -24.41 -4.03 4.27
CA GLN A 347 -24.18 -2.63 3.91
C GLN A 347 -22.70 -2.33 3.69
N SER A 348 -22.39 -1.57 2.63
CA SER A 348 -21.00 -1.18 2.30
C SER A 348 -20.49 -0.05 3.20
N PHE A 349 -19.23 0.36 3.01
CA PHE A 349 -18.52 1.24 3.93
C PHE A 349 -19.03 2.69 3.98
N GLY A 350 -19.37 3.29 2.83
CA GLY A 350 -19.81 4.68 2.72
C GLY A 350 -18.72 5.69 2.44
N LYS A 351 -17.69 5.36 1.64
CA LYS A 351 -16.67 6.34 1.21
C LYS A 351 -17.11 7.01 -0.09
N GLY A 352 -17.97 8.03 0.04
CA GLY A 352 -18.56 8.81 -1.06
C GLY A 352 -17.70 9.97 -1.61
N THR A 353 -16.39 9.98 -1.38
CA THR A 353 -15.48 11.07 -1.78
C THR A 353 -14.38 10.57 -2.71
N ILE A 354 -13.96 11.45 -3.61
CA ILE A 354 -12.83 11.26 -4.52
C ILE A 354 -11.64 12.00 -3.96
N GLN A 355 -10.49 11.35 -4.03
CA GLN A 355 -9.23 11.94 -3.60
C GLN A 355 -8.33 12.18 -4.82
N SER A 356 -7.67 13.33 -4.84
CA SER A 356 -6.46 13.52 -5.63
C SER A 356 -5.28 13.06 -4.79
N THR A 357 -4.39 12.28 -5.40
CA THR A 357 -3.12 11.86 -4.82
C THR A 357 -2.03 12.63 -5.53
N GLU A 358 -1.31 13.47 -4.79
CA GLU A 358 -0.21 14.27 -5.32
C GLU A 358 1.10 13.84 -4.69
N ASP A 359 2.12 13.71 -5.52
CA ASP A 359 3.49 13.56 -5.06
C ASP A 359 4.03 14.93 -4.62
N LEU A 360 4.67 14.94 -3.45
CA LEU A 360 5.34 16.10 -2.90
C LEU A 360 6.86 15.86 -2.90
N ALA A 361 7.63 16.85 -2.47
CA ALA A 361 9.07 16.71 -2.34
C ALA A 361 9.46 15.60 -1.34
N GLU A 362 10.72 15.15 -1.39
CA GLU A 362 11.29 14.18 -0.44
C GLU A 362 10.57 12.83 -0.41
N ASP A 363 10.04 12.36 -1.55
CA ASP A 363 9.27 11.11 -1.67
C ASP A 363 8.01 11.09 -0.78
N THR A 364 7.53 12.25 -0.34
CA THR A 364 6.28 12.40 0.40
C THR A 364 5.09 12.51 -0.54
N GLY A 365 3.89 12.38 -0.02
CA GLY A 365 2.67 12.59 -0.79
C GLY A 365 1.57 13.20 0.06
N ILE A 366 0.49 13.57 -0.61
CA ILE A 366 -0.74 14.00 0.03
C ILE A 366 -1.93 13.41 -0.70
N HIS A 367 -2.89 12.91 0.08
CA HIS A 367 -4.21 12.57 -0.42
C HIS A 367 -5.15 13.69 0.00
N ILE A 368 -5.86 14.30 -0.95
CA ILE A 368 -6.77 15.42 -0.69
C ILE A 368 -8.13 15.07 -1.27
N THR A 369 -9.18 15.18 -0.46
CA THR A 369 -10.55 15.07 -0.96
C THR A 369 -10.88 16.27 -1.84
N THR A 370 -11.17 16.02 -3.12
CA THR A 370 -11.39 17.07 -4.13
C THR A 370 -12.80 17.09 -4.70
N ALA A 371 -13.53 15.97 -4.62
CA ALA A 371 -14.88 15.87 -5.13
C ALA A 371 -15.71 14.84 -4.35
N LYS A 372 -17.02 14.91 -4.51
CA LYS A 372 -17.93 13.80 -4.18
C LYS A 372 -18.04 12.91 -5.40
N TRP A 373 -18.30 11.62 -5.17
CA TRP A 373 -18.88 10.79 -6.22
C TRP A 373 -20.32 10.43 -5.84
N LEU A 374 -21.19 10.43 -6.84
CA LEU A 374 -22.59 10.04 -6.72
C LEU A 374 -22.84 8.82 -7.59
N THR A 375 -23.80 7.99 -7.18
CA THR A 375 -24.31 6.89 -8.02
C THR A 375 -24.94 7.45 -9.30
N PRO A 376 -25.23 6.61 -10.32
CA PRO A 376 -25.88 7.08 -11.54
C PRO A 376 -27.17 7.89 -11.34
N ASP A 377 -27.96 7.58 -10.31
CA ASP A 377 -29.19 8.29 -9.95
C ASP A 377 -28.95 9.55 -9.09
N GLY A 378 -27.68 9.86 -8.79
CA GLY A 378 -27.29 11.06 -8.05
C GLY A 378 -27.26 10.89 -6.54
N HIS A 379 -27.30 9.66 -6.01
CA HIS A 379 -27.21 9.41 -4.58
C HIS A 379 -25.79 9.58 -4.07
N TRP A 380 -25.61 10.35 -2.99
CA TRP A 380 -24.33 10.47 -2.30
C TRP A 380 -24.26 9.47 -1.15
N VAL A 381 -23.40 8.45 -1.29
CA VAL A 381 -23.34 7.33 -0.32
C VAL A 381 -22.48 7.63 0.91
N HIS A 382 -21.98 8.86 1.08
CA HIS A 382 -20.99 9.16 2.11
C HIS A 382 -21.52 8.96 3.54
N ASN A 383 -20.76 8.23 4.37
CA ASN A 383 -21.10 7.82 5.75
C ASN A 383 -22.33 6.92 5.88
N VAL A 384 -22.90 6.48 4.76
CA VAL A 384 -24.04 5.57 4.72
C VAL A 384 -23.65 4.26 4.04
N GLY A 385 -23.05 4.32 2.85
CA GLY A 385 -22.82 3.15 2.01
C GLY A 385 -24.06 2.72 1.24
N LEU A 386 -23.90 1.68 0.43
CA LEU A 386 -24.94 1.03 -0.34
C LEU A 386 -25.62 -0.03 0.51
N THR A 387 -26.95 -0.07 0.45
CA THR A 387 -27.74 -1.14 1.04
C THR A 387 -27.84 -2.29 0.04
N PRO A 388 -27.53 -3.54 0.41
CA PRO A 388 -27.71 -4.67 -0.49
C PRO A 388 -29.18 -4.89 -0.79
N ASP A 389 -29.50 -5.32 -2.02
CA ASP A 389 -30.86 -5.69 -2.41
C ASP A 389 -31.36 -6.90 -1.58
N ILE A 390 -30.44 -7.82 -1.26
CA ILE A 390 -30.70 -8.97 -0.39
C ILE A 390 -29.68 -8.97 0.74
N LYS A 391 -30.13 -8.58 1.93
CA LYS A 391 -29.31 -8.63 3.14
C LYS A 391 -29.08 -10.08 3.58
N VAL A 392 -27.81 -10.45 3.75
CA VAL A 392 -27.37 -11.74 4.28
C VAL A 392 -26.18 -11.48 5.19
N ASP A 393 -26.36 -11.72 6.49
CA ASP A 393 -25.29 -11.53 7.47
C ASP A 393 -24.21 -12.64 7.33
N PRO A 394 -22.93 -12.33 7.56
CA PRO A 394 -21.87 -13.33 7.56
C PRO A 394 -22.00 -14.26 8.77
N VAL A 395 -21.30 -15.40 8.73
CA VAL A 395 -21.17 -16.25 9.93
C VAL A 395 -20.25 -15.54 10.93
N VAL A 396 -20.77 -15.20 12.11
CA VAL A 396 -20.01 -14.55 13.20
C VAL A 396 -19.94 -15.49 14.40
N GLY A 397 -18.74 -15.80 14.92
CA GLY A 397 -18.55 -16.59 16.14
C GLY A 397 -17.69 -17.85 15.97
N GLU A 398 -17.75 -18.79 16.92
CA GLU A 398 -17.17 -20.13 16.76
C GLU A 398 -17.87 -20.83 15.58
N VAL A 399 -17.13 -20.97 14.49
CA VAL A 399 -17.67 -21.51 13.25
C VAL A 399 -17.72 -23.03 13.35
N GLU A 400 -18.92 -23.62 13.39
CA GLU A 400 -19.08 -25.08 13.29
C GLU A 400 -18.52 -25.62 11.95
N ASP A 401 -18.56 -24.81 10.89
CA ASP A 401 -17.91 -25.09 9.61
C ASP A 401 -17.31 -23.81 8.99
N PRO A 402 -15.99 -23.60 9.06
CA PRO A 402 -15.28 -22.47 8.43
C PRO A 402 -15.50 -22.32 6.92
N LYS A 403 -16.06 -23.35 6.26
CA LYS A 403 -16.35 -23.36 4.82
C LYS A 403 -17.74 -22.85 4.47
N LYS A 404 -18.59 -22.60 5.46
CA LYS A 404 -19.96 -22.12 5.21
C LYS A 404 -19.94 -20.63 4.91
N ASP A 405 -20.36 -20.27 3.70
CA ASP A 405 -20.49 -18.88 3.23
C ASP A 405 -21.95 -18.62 2.81
N PRO A 406 -22.82 -18.15 3.73
CA PRO A 406 -24.23 -17.91 3.46
C PRO A 406 -24.48 -16.91 2.32
N GLN A 407 -23.58 -15.93 2.15
CA GLN A 407 -23.69 -14.93 1.10
C GLN A 407 -23.42 -15.56 -0.26
N MET A 408 -22.39 -16.41 -0.36
CA MET A 408 -22.10 -17.21 -1.56
C MET A 408 -23.23 -18.19 -1.87
N GLU A 409 -23.74 -18.91 -0.86
CA GLU A 409 -24.88 -19.82 -1.03
C GLU A 409 -26.11 -19.09 -1.58
N LYS A 410 -26.40 -17.88 -1.06
CA LYS A 410 -27.51 -17.07 -1.55
C LYS A 410 -27.29 -16.59 -2.98
N ALA A 411 -26.08 -16.17 -3.34
CA ALA A 411 -25.74 -15.79 -4.70
C ALA A 411 -25.94 -16.94 -5.69
N LEU A 412 -25.49 -18.15 -5.33
CA LEU A 412 -25.70 -19.35 -6.13
C LEU A 412 -27.19 -19.70 -6.24
N GLU A 413 -27.98 -19.55 -5.18
CA GLU A 413 -29.43 -19.77 -5.21
C GLU A 413 -30.16 -18.81 -6.16
N ILE A 414 -29.75 -17.54 -6.20
CA ILE A 414 -30.32 -16.54 -7.13
C ILE A 414 -30.05 -16.94 -8.57
N LEU A 415 -28.83 -17.40 -8.86
CA LEU A 415 -28.40 -17.80 -10.20
C LEU A 415 -28.87 -19.22 -10.58
N ASP A 416 -29.47 -19.97 -9.66
CA ASP A 416 -30.02 -21.31 -9.94
C ASP A 416 -31.39 -21.25 -10.63
N LYS A 417 -32.07 -20.09 -10.56
CA LYS A 417 -33.46 -19.90 -10.99
C LYS A 417 -33.66 -19.72 -12.49
#